data_AF-B7E5Q2-F1
#
_entry.id   AF-B7E5Q2-F1
#
_cell.length_a   1.000
_cell.length_b   1.000
_cell.length_c   1.000
_cell.angle_alpha   90.00
_cell.angle_beta   90.00
_cell.angle_gamma   90.00
#
_symmetry.space_group_name_H-M   'P 1'
#
loop_
_entity.id
_entity.type
_entity.pdbx_description
1 polymer ?
#
loop_
_entity_poly.entity_id
_entity_poly.type
_entity_poly.pdbx_seq_one_letter_code
_entity_poly.pdbx_strand_id
1 'polypeptide(L)'
;MSDRNFPFNLEGLMFGRAVRGLDDGSRAALVVKQVMRQLVTSLKRIHGTGIVHRDIKPSNLVVTRRGQVKLIDFGAATDLRIGKNYVPDRALLDPDYCPPELYVLPEETPQPPAEPIAAILSPILWQINSPDLFDMYSAGIVLMQMASPMLRSPSGLKNFNAELKAAGYDLNRWRETTRRRPDLQILDLDSGRGWDLATKLISQRGADKRGRLTAAAALRHPYFLLGGDQAAAVLSKLSLSK
;
A
#
# COMPACT_ATOMS: atom_id res chain seq x y z
N MET A 1 9.80 10.05 -4.01
CA MET A 1 9.96 9.22 -5.24
C MET A 1 10.41 10.04 -6.45
N SER A 2 10.42 11.38 -6.39
CA SER A 2 10.94 12.28 -7.43
C SER A 2 12.47 12.38 -7.48
N ASP A 3 13.15 11.90 -6.45
CA ASP A 3 14.61 11.83 -6.39
C ASP A 3 15.14 10.79 -7.40
N ARG A 4 16.15 11.18 -8.18
CA ARG A 4 16.79 10.32 -9.19
C ARG A 4 17.46 9.09 -8.57
N ASN A 5 17.88 9.18 -7.31
CA ASN A 5 18.54 8.11 -6.58
C ASN A 5 17.55 7.26 -5.75
N PHE A 6 16.24 7.40 -5.97
CA PHE A 6 15.26 6.54 -5.30
C PHE A 6 15.33 5.08 -5.84
N PRO A 7 15.31 4.05 -4.96
CA PRO A 7 15.07 4.11 -3.51
C PRO A 7 16.31 4.27 -2.62
N PHE A 8 17.52 4.30 -3.17
CA PHE A 8 18.78 4.37 -2.40
C PHE A 8 18.91 5.60 -1.51
N ASN A 9 18.30 6.72 -1.88
CA ASN A 9 18.24 7.92 -1.03
C ASN A 9 17.55 7.67 0.32
N LEU A 10 16.73 6.63 0.44
CA LEU A 10 16.11 6.22 1.71
C LEU A 10 16.90 5.15 2.47
N GLU A 11 17.92 4.52 1.87
CA GLU A 11 18.61 3.39 2.47
C GLU A 11 19.23 3.74 3.83
N GLY A 12 20.01 4.81 3.88
CA GLY A 12 20.64 5.28 5.12
C GLY A 12 19.62 5.69 6.19
N LEU A 13 18.44 6.18 5.80
CA LEU A 13 17.37 6.51 6.75
C LEU A 13 16.72 5.22 7.29
N MET A 14 16.41 4.27 6.42
CA MET A 14 15.70 3.03 6.78
C MET A 14 16.53 2.08 7.64
N PHE A 15 17.86 2.06 7.43
CA PHE A 15 18.76 1.11 8.08
C PHE A 15 19.83 1.78 8.96
N GLY A 16 19.84 3.11 9.05
CA GLY A 16 20.83 3.91 9.80
C GLY A 16 22.23 3.95 9.16
N ARG A 17 22.46 3.19 8.09
CA ARG A 17 23.73 3.06 7.36
C ARG A 17 23.51 2.40 6.00
N ALA A 18 24.51 2.47 5.13
CA ALA A 18 24.47 1.78 3.84
C ALA A 18 24.45 0.25 4.02
N VAL A 19 23.62 -0.44 3.23
CA VAL A 19 23.51 -1.90 3.25
C VAL A 19 24.61 -2.49 2.37
N ARG A 20 25.60 -3.15 2.99
CA ARG A 20 26.70 -3.84 2.30
C ARG A 20 26.44 -5.33 2.14
N GLY A 21 27.08 -5.94 1.13
CA GLY A 21 27.08 -7.39 0.89
C GLY A 21 25.91 -7.89 0.05
N LEU A 22 25.13 -6.99 -0.55
CA LEU A 22 24.02 -7.30 -1.45
C LEU A 22 24.19 -6.47 -2.73
N ASP A 23 23.71 -7.01 -3.86
CA ASP A 23 23.61 -6.27 -5.11
C ASP A 23 22.58 -5.13 -5.01
N ASP A 24 22.64 -4.20 -5.97
CA ASP A 24 21.79 -3.01 -5.98
C ASP A 24 20.29 -3.33 -6.07
N GLY A 25 19.90 -4.39 -6.78
CA GLY A 25 18.52 -4.84 -6.88
C GLY A 25 17.99 -5.35 -5.53
N SER A 26 18.77 -6.21 -4.87
CA SER A 26 18.46 -6.71 -3.52
C SER A 26 18.39 -5.59 -2.48
N ARG A 27 19.31 -4.61 -2.54
CA ARG A 27 19.29 -3.43 -1.66
C ARG A 27 18.04 -2.58 -1.88
N ALA A 28 17.71 -2.28 -3.13
CA ALA A 28 16.50 -1.53 -3.49
C ALA A 28 15.24 -2.27 -2.98
N ALA A 29 15.16 -3.58 -3.18
CA ALA A 29 14.05 -4.40 -2.69
C ALA A 29 13.92 -4.38 -1.17
N LEU A 30 15.02 -4.40 -0.42
CA LEU A 30 15.00 -4.26 1.04
C LEU A 30 14.46 -2.89 1.48
N VAL A 31 14.87 -1.80 0.83
CA VAL A 31 14.35 -0.46 1.13
C VAL A 31 12.84 -0.40 0.88
N VAL A 32 12.39 -0.85 -0.30
CA VAL A 32 10.97 -0.88 -0.67
C VAL A 32 10.15 -1.73 0.31
N LYS A 33 10.65 -2.93 0.66
CA LYS A 33 10.04 -3.84 1.63
C LYS A 33 9.91 -3.17 3.01
N GLN A 34 10.94 -2.46 3.45
CA GLN A 34 10.95 -1.75 4.73
C GLN A 34 9.96 -0.58 4.76
N VAL A 35 9.90 0.22 3.69
CA VAL A 35 8.90 1.30 3.57
C VAL A 35 7.49 0.73 3.56
N MET A 36 7.22 -0.30 2.74
CA MET A 36 5.91 -0.95 2.69
C MET A 36 5.49 -1.54 4.03
N ARG A 37 6.41 -2.18 4.75
CA ARG A 37 6.10 -2.76 6.07
C ARG A 37 5.64 -1.70 7.05
N GLN A 38 6.30 -0.53 7.06
CA GLN A 38 5.91 0.58 7.93
C GLN A 38 4.60 1.25 7.50
N LEU A 39 4.38 1.40 6.18
CA LEU A 39 3.11 1.90 5.63
C LEU A 39 1.94 0.99 6.06
N VAL A 40 2.02 -0.30 5.76
CA VAL A 40 0.96 -1.26 6.10
C VAL A 40 0.78 -1.39 7.62
N THR A 41 1.86 -1.26 8.41
CA THR A 41 1.75 -1.20 9.87
C THR A 41 0.98 0.03 10.33
N SER A 42 1.22 1.20 9.72
CA SER A 42 0.49 2.44 10.05
C SER A 42 -0.98 2.32 9.67
N LEU A 43 -1.28 1.76 8.49
CA LEU A 43 -2.64 1.46 8.03
C LEU A 43 -3.36 0.54 9.02
N LYS A 44 -2.75 -0.59 9.40
CA LYS A 44 -3.31 -1.50 10.42
C LYS A 44 -3.70 -0.77 11.71
N ARG A 45 -2.91 0.21 12.14
CA ARG A 45 -3.19 0.97 13.38
C ARG A 45 -4.40 1.89 13.23
N ILE A 46 -4.47 2.68 12.15
CA ILE A 46 -5.61 3.60 11.94
C ILE A 46 -6.90 2.84 11.62
N HIS A 47 -6.78 1.74 10.87
CA HIS A 47 -7.87 0.81 10.56
C HIS A 47 -8.43 0.18 11.83
N GLY A 48 -7.56 -0.23 12.76
CA GLY A 48 -7.96 -0.73 14.08
C GLY A 48 -8.70 0.29 14.95
N THR A 49 -8.64 1.58 14.62
CA THR A 49 -9.42 2.62 15.28
C THR A 49 -10.71 2.99 14.56
N GLY A 50 -11.07 2.32 13.44
CA GLY A 50 -12.26 2.63 12.66
C GLY A 50 -12.09 3.79 11.67
N ILE A 51 -10.85 4.23 11.44
CA ILE A 51 -10.52 5.33 10.52
C ILE A 51 -10.01 4.74 9.21
N VAL A 52 -10.51 5.26 8.08
CA VAL A 52 -9.97 4.99 6.73
C VAL A 52 -9.40 6.29 6.17
N HIS A 53 -8.17 6.26 5.67
CA HIS A 53 -7.45 7.47 5.26
C HIS A 53 -7.96 8.05 3.94
N ARG A 54 -8.26 7.18 2.97
CA ARG A 54 -8.78 7.49 1.62
C ARG A 54 -7.88 8.27 0.67
N ASP A 55 -6.67 8.65 1.09
CA ASP A 55 -5.73 9.41 0.23
C ASP A 55 -4.29 8.92 0.45
N ILE A 56 -4.10 7.61 0.34
CA ILE A 56 -2.79 6.98 0.48
C ILE A 56 -2.01 7.15 -0.83
N LYS A 57 -0.99 8.01 -0.79
CA LYS A 57 -0.12 8.32 -1.92
C LYS A 57 1.24 8.83 -1.45
N PRO A 58 2.28 8.83 -2.29
CA PRO A 58 3.63 9.19 -1.89
C PRO A 58 3.77 10.59 -1.26
N SER A 59 2.98 11.58 -1.68
CA SER A 59 3.00 12.93 -1.08
C SER A 59 2.52 12.95 0.37
N ASN A 60 1.73 11.96 0.76
CA ASN A 60 1.16 11.82 2.10
C ASN A 60 1.98 10.86 2.98
N LEU A 61 3.15 10.43 2.50
CA LEU A 61 4.09 9.58 3.24
C LEU A 61 5.36 10.37 3.56
N VAL A 62 5.59 10.65 4.84
CA VAL A 62 6.81 11.32 5.31
C VAL A 62 7.77 10.31 5.91
N VAL A 63 9.01 10.32 5.44
CA VAL A 63 10.12 9.58 6.07
C VAL A 63 10.84 10.53 7.01
N THR A 64 10.84 10.21 8.30
CA THR A 64 11.56 10.98 9.31
C THR A 64 13.06 10.71 9.26
N ARG A 65 13.87 11.60 9.86
CA ARG A 65 15.32 11.38 10.04
C ARG A 65 15.68 10.10 10.82
N ARG A 66 14.71 9.54 11.56
CA ARG A 66 14.85 8.28 12.30
C ARG A 66 14.43 7.05 11.49
N GLY A 67 14.21 7.18 10.19
CA GLY A 67 13.80 6.06 9.33
C GLY A 67 12.34 5.64 9.48
N GLN A 68 11.52 6.44 10.16
CA GLN A 68 10.10 6.13 10.37
C GLN A 68 9.25 6.68 9.23
N VAL A 69 8.39 5.85 8.65
CA VAL A 69 7.33 6.27 7.71
C VAL A 69 6.12 6.72 8.52
N LYS A 70 5.65 7.94 8.27
CA LYS A 70 4.44 8.51 8.89
C LYS A 70 3.44 8.92 7.82
N LEU A 71 2.18 8.60 8.08
CA LEU A 71 1.05 9.13 7.31
C LEU A 71 0.82 10.58 7.73
N ILE A 72 0.62 11.44 6.73
CA ILE A 72 0.18 12.82 6.91
C ILE A 72 -1.08 13.06 6.10
N ASP A 73 -1.77 14.16 6.40
CA ASP A 73 -2.98 14.61 5.71
C ASP A 73 -4.20 13.68 5.83
N PHE A 74 -4.93 13.85 6.94
CA PHE A 74 -6.21 13.18 7.18
C PHE A 74 -7.41 14.00 6.69
N GLY A 75 -7.20 15.00 5.81
CA GLY A 75 -8.28 15.86 5.30
C GLY A 75 -9.35 15.07 4.55
N ALA A 76 -8.95 13.99 3.87
CA ALA A 76 -9.85 13.06 3.23
C ALA A 76 -10.29 11.89 4.15
N ALA A 77 -9.79 11.74 5.37
CA ALA A 77 -10.09 10.57 6.18
C ALA A 77 -11.56 10.52 6.66
N THR A 78 -12.09 9.32 6.82
CA THR A 78 -13.43 9.07 7.38
C THR A 78 -13.34 8.28 8.68
N ASP A 79 -14.18 8.63 9.66
CA ASP A 79 -14.32 7.89 10.92
C ASP A 79 -15.70 7.22 10.96
N LEU A 80 -15.69 5.91 10.78
CA LEU A 80 -16.91 5.12 10.67
C LEU A 80 -17.63 4.91 11.99
N ARG A 81 -17.01 5.26 13.13
CA ARG A 81 -17.63 5.14 14.45
C ARG A 81 -18.61 6.27 14.73
N ILE A 82 -18.35 7.43 14.14
CA ILE A 82 -19.08 8.67 14.41
C ILE A 82 -19.61 9.33 13.13
N GLY A 83 -19.41 8.72 11.96
CA GLY A 83 -19.95 9.22 10.70
C GLY A 83 -19.29 10.49 10.17
N LYS A 84 -18.10 10.87 10.67
CA LYS A 84 -17.38 12.06 10.19
C LYS A 84 -16.77 11.80 8.82
N ASN A 85 -16.97 12.74 7.90
CA ASN A 85 -16.53 12.65 6.50
C ASN A 85 -17.01 11.38 5.79
N TYR A 86 -18.14 10.84 6.26
CA TYR A 86 -18.76 9.61 5.77
C TYR A 86 -19.30 9.73 4.33
N VAL A 87 -19.44 10.95 3.82
CA VAL A 87 -19.99 11.20 2.48
C VAL A 87 -19.11 10.51 1.42
N PRO A 88 -19.67 9.57 0.63
CA PRO A 88 -18.95 8.87 -0.43
C PRO A 88 -18.51 9.83 -1.57
N ASP A 89 -19.28 10.89 -1.83
CA ASP A 89 -19.17 11.73 -3.03
C ASP A 89 -18.39 13.05 -2.86
N ARG A 90 -18.01 13.42 -1.62
CA ARG A 90 -17.55 14.80 -1.33
C ARG A 90 -16.07 14.96 -1.00
N ALA A 91 -15.29 13.89 -0.94
CA ALA A 91 -13.86 14.02 -0.75
C ALA A 91 -13.16 14.16 -2.12
N LEU A 92 -12.27 15.15 -2.24
CA LEU A 92 -11.29 15.25 -3.32
C LEU A 92 -10.32 14.06 -3.21
N LEU A 93 -10.75 12.89 -3.65
CA LEU A 93 -9.89 11.72 -3.75
C LEU A 93 -8.91 11.91 -4.90
N ASP A 94 -7.71 11.37 -4.75
CA ASP A 94 -6.74 11.35 -5.84
C ASP A 94 -7.05 10.18 -6.80
N PRO A 95 -7.55 10.45 -8.02
CA PRO A 95 -8.03 9.41 -8.92
C PRO A 95 -6.94 8.42 -9.33
N ASP A 96 -5.67 8.82 -9.23
CA ASP A 96 -4.55 7.97 -9.63
C ASP A 96 -4.22 6.86 -8.62
N TYR A 97 -4.77 6.93 -7.40
CA TYR A 97 -4.57 5.95 -6.33
C TYR A 97 -5.88 5.28 -5.91
N CYS A 98 -7.01 5.67 -6.50
CA CYS A 98 -8.33 5.17 -6.14
C CYS A 98 -8.58 3.76 -6.68
N PRO A 99 -9.20 2.88 -5.87
CA PRO A 99 -9.69 1.59 -6.35
C PRO A 99 -10.86 1.75 -7.36
N PRO A 100 -11.19 0.68 -8.12
CA PRO A 100 -12.32 0.65 -9.05
C PRO A 100 -13.66 0.96 -8.38
N GLU A 101 -13.87 0.44 -7.18
CA GLU A 101 -15.02 0.80 -6.37
C GLU A 101 -14.76 2.20 -5.79
N LEU A 102 -15.32 3.22 -6.43
CA LEU A 102 -15.11 4.63 -6.08
C LEU A 102 -15.57 4.96 -4.65
N TYR A 103 -16.31 4.04 -4.00
CA TYR A 103 -16.86 4.20 -2.67
C TYR A 103 -16.16 3.31 -1.64
N VAL A 104 -15.95 3.89 -0.45
CA VAL A 104 -15.38 3.17 0.71
C VAL A 104 -16.37 2.14 1.27
N LEU A 105 -17.66 2.49 1.26
CA LEU A 105 -18.80 1.66 1.66
C LEU A 105 -19.77 1.49 0.49
N PRO A 106 -20.61 0.44 0.47
CA PRO A 106 -21.68 0.29 -0.53
C PRO A 106 -22.64 1.47 -0.53
N GLU A 107 -23.18 1.82 -1.71
CA GLU A 107 -24.14 2.92 -1.92
C GLU A 107 -25.40 2.78 -1.05
N GLU A 108 -25.73 1.54 -0.63
CA GLU A 108 -26.88 1.19 0.22
C GLU A 108 -26.84 1.80 1.63
N THR A 109 -25.70 2.35 2.07
CA THR A 109 -25.58 3.01 3.39
C THR A 109 -25.27 4.50 3.21
N PRO A 110 -26.24 5.34 2.75
CA PRO A 110 -25.98 6.71 2.31
C PRO A 110 -25.68 7.69 3.46
N GLN A 111 -26.09 7.36 4.69
CA GLN A 111 -25.81 8.14 5.89
C GLN A 111 -25.38 7.24 7.05
N PRO A 112 -24.47 7.71 7.92
CA PRO A 112 -24.15 6.99 9.13
C PRO A 112 -25.36 7.04 10.08
N PRO A 113 -25.65 5.96 10.83
CA PRO A 113 -26.62 6.04 11.91
C PRO A 113 -26.14 7.02 12.99
N ALA A 114 -27.03 7.45 13.89
CA ALA A 114 -26.69 8.36 14.99
C ALA A 114 -25.46 7.89 15.77
N GLU A 115 -24.61 8.80 16.26
CA GLU A 115 -23.28 8.47 16.83
C GLU A 115 -23.27 7.29 17.81
N PRO A 116 -24.20 7.17 18.79
CA PRO A 116 -24.23 6.02 19.68
C PRO A 116 -24.48 4.69 18.95
N ILE A 117 -25.36 4.72 17.95
CA ILE A 117 -25.72 3.56 17.12
C ILE A 117 -24.57 3.23 16.16
N ALA A 118 -23.93 4.24 15.55
CA ALA A 118 -22.76 4.04 14.71
C ALA A 118 -21.59 3.43 15.50
N ALA A 119 -21.33 3.89 16.73
CA ALA A 119 -20.30 3.31 17.57
C ALA A 119 -20.57 1.84 17.90
N ILE A 120 -21.83 1.47 18.17
CA ILE A 120 -22.26 0.09 18.45
C ILE A 120 -22.15 -0.79 17.20
N LEU A 121 -22.61 -0.30 16.04
CA LEU A 121 -22.64 -1.07 14.79
C LEU A 121 -21.33 -1.02 14.01
N SER A 122 -20.39 -0.15 14.37
CA SER A 122 -19.13 0.05 13.65
C SER A 122 -18.34 -1.24 13.39
N PRO A 123 -18.17 -2.18 14.34
CA PRO A 123 -17.49 -3.45 14.07
C PRO A 123 -18.19 -4.29 13.00
N ILE A 124 -19.53 -4.29 13.01
CA ILE A 124 -20.36 -5.04 12.05
C ILE A 124 -20.25 -4.40 10.67
N LEU A 125 -20.42 -3.07 10.58
CA LEU A 125 -20.28 -2.31 9.35
C LEU A 125 -18.89 -2.46 8.74
N TRP A 126 -17.84 -2.49 9.57
CA TRP A 126 -16.47 -2.73 9.14
C TRP A 126 -16.32 -4.12 8.52
N GLN A 127 -16.87 -5.15 9.16
CA GLN A 127 -16.75 -6.53 8.70
C GLN A 127 -17.55 -6.81 7.42
N ILE A 128 -18.72 -6.19 7.28
CA ILE A 128 -19.57 -6.33 6.09
C ILE A 128 -18.93 -5.60 4.90
N ASN A 129 -18.49 -4.36 5.11
CA ASN A 129 -18.09 -3.49 4.01
C ASN A 129 -16.59 -3.50 3.71
N SER A 130 -15.77 -3.97 4.66
CA SER A 130 -14.30 -3.98 4.60
C SER A 130 -13.71 -2.66 4.03
N PRO A 131 -14.03 -1.52 4.67
CA PRO A 131 -13.75 -0.20 4.12
C PRO A 131 -12.24 0.11 4.07
N ASP A 132 -11.44 -0.54 4.91
CA ASP A 132 -9.98 -0.48 4.91
C ASP A 132 -9.34 -0.96 3.61
N LEU A 133 -10.03 -1.84 2.87
CA LEU A 133 -9.53 -2.33 1.59
C LEU A 133 -9.33 -1.19 0.60
N PHE A 134 -10.01 -0.05 0.76
CA PHE A 134 -9.74 1.15 -0.03
C PHE A 134 -8.27 1.58 0.06
N ASP A 135 -7.78 1.82 1.28
CA ASP A 135 -6.39 2.24 1.53
C ASP A 135 -5.38 1.18 1.09
N MET A 136 -5.76 -0.10 1.18
CA MET A 136 -4.90 -1.21 0.78
C MET A 136 -4.65 -1.27 -0.72
N TYR A 137 -5.63 -0.87 -1.56
CA TYR A 137 -5.43 -0.72 -2.99
C TYR A 137 -4.41 0.37 -3.30
N SER A 138 -4.63 1.54 -2.70
CA SER A 138 -3.75 2.70 -2.85
C SER A 138 -2.33 2.37 -2.38
N ALA A 139 -2.17 1.60 -1.29
CA ALA A 139 -0.87 1.08 -0.85
C ALA A 139 -0.23 0.12 -1.89
N GLY A 140 -1.03 -0.67 -2.60
CA GLY A 140 -0.57 -1.46 -3.74
C GLY A 140 -0.05 -0.60 -4.90
N ILE A 141 -0.76 0.48 -5.24
CA ILE A 141 -0.29 1.45 -6.25
C ILE A 141 1.03 2.09 -5.83
N VAL A 142 1.17 2.45 -4.55
CA VAL A 142 2.42 2.97 -3.98
C VAL A 142 3.55 1.93 -4.09
N LEU A 143 3.29 0.65 -3.83
CA LEU A 143 4.27 -0.43 -4.03
C LEU A 143 4.74 -0.50 -5.49
N MET A 144 3.79 -0.47 -6.44
CA MET A 144 4.11 -0.48 -7.88
C MET A 144 4.99 0.71 -8.28
N GLN A 145 4.70 1.92 -7.79
CA GLN A 145 5.53 3.10 -8.07
C GLN A 145 6.93 3.03 -7.45
N MET A 146 7.05 2.47 -6.25
CA MET A 146 8.36 2.28 -5.63
C MET A 146 9.23 1.33 -6.45
N ALA A 147 8.63 0.23 -6.89
CA ALA A 147 9.34 -0.81 -7.61
C ALA A 147 9.67 -0.46 -9.07
N SER A 148 8.81 0.30 -9.76
CA SER A 148 9.00 0.61 -11.19
C SER A 148 9.21 2.11 -11.43
N PRO A 149 10.40 2.54 -11.90
CA PRO A 149 10.67 3.94 -12.23
C PRO A 149 9.69 4.55 -13.22
N MET A 150 9.17 3.75 -14.16
CA MET A 150 8.19 4.18 -15.17
C MET A 150 6.94 4.79 -14.54
N LEU A 151 6.51 4.24 -13.40
CA LEU A 151 5.26 4.60 -12.73
C LEU A 151 5.40 5.83 -11.83
N ARG A 152 6.62 6.33 -11.60
CA ARG A 152 6.87 7.50 -10.73
C ARG A 152 6.48 8.83 -11.38
N SER A 153 6.30 8.84 -12.70
CA SER A 153 5.83 10.02 -13.43
C SER A 153 4.30 10.08 -13.47
N PRO A 154 3.68 11.28 -13.41
CA PRO A 154 2.22 11.40 -13.50
C PRO A 154 1.65 10.75 -14.77
N SER A 155 2.29 10.95 -15.92
CA SER A 155 1.87 10.34 -17.17
C SER A 155 2.04 8.82 -17.16
N GLY A 156 3.12 8.30 -16.58
CA GLY A 156 3.34 6.86 -16.45
C GLY A 156 2.26 6.18 -15.60
N LEU A 157 1.92 6.79 -14.48
CA LEU A 157 0.86 6.32 -13.58
C LEU A 157 -0.52 6.34 -14.23
N LYS A 158 -0.88 7.43 -14.91
CA LYS A 158 -2.16 7.54 -15.65
C LYS A 158 -2.30 6.47 -16.73
N ASN A 159 -1.23 6.21 -17.48
CA ASN A 159 -1.22 5.17 -18.49
C ASN A 159 -1.35 3.78 -17.87
N PHE A 160 -0.64 3.51 -16.77
CA PHE A 160 -0.77 2.28 -16.02
C PHE A 160 -2.20 2.06 -15.52
N ASN A 161 -2.83 3.08 -14.94
CA ASN A 161 -4.22 2.98 -14.46
C ASN A 161 -5.20 2.71 -15.61
N ALA A 162 -5.00 3.33 -16.78
CA ALA A 162 -5.82 3.08 -17.96
C ALA A 162 -5.66 1.64 -18.49
N GLU A 163 -4.41 1.15 -18.59
CA GLU A 163 -4.13 -0.23 -19.02
C GLU A 163 -4.64 -1.25 -18.00
N LEU A 164 -4.46 -1.01 -16.70
CA LEU A 164 -4.95 -1.86 -15.63
C LEU A 164 -6.48 -1.95 -15.64
N LYS A 165 -7.17 -0.81 -15.86
CA LYS A 165 -8.62 -0.79 -16.04
C LYS A 165 -9.04 -1.62 -17.26
N ALA A 166 -8.33 -1.51 -18.39
CA ALA A 166 -8.59 -2.33 -19.58
C ALA A 166 -8.33 -3.83 -19.33
N ALA A 167 -7.40 -4.16 -18.45
CA ALA A 167 -7.13 -5.52 -17.99
C ALA A 167 -8.13 -6.01 -16.91
N GLY A 168 -9.14 -5.24 -16.56
CA GLY A 168 -10.12 -5.62 -15.52
C GLY A 168 -9.56 -5.59 -14.11
N TYR A 169 -8.55 -4.74 -13.85
CA TYR A 169 -7.85 -4.63 -12.58
C TYR A 169 -7.13 -5.92 -12.15
N ASP A 170 -6.75 -6.75 -13.12
CA ASP A 170 -5.88 -7.90 -12.93
C ASP A 170 -4.44 -7.52 -13.33
N LEU A 171 -3.55 -7.50 -12.34
CA LEU A 171 -2.14 -7.16 -12.55
C LEU A 171 -1.40 -8.19 -13.42
N ASN A 172 -1.74 -9.48 -13.35
CA ASN A 172 -1.11 -10.50 -14.17
C ASN A 172 -1.48 -10.30 -15.63
N ARG A 173 -2.78 -10.09 -15.90
CA ARG A 173 -3.26 -9.76 -17.25
C ARG A 173 -2.67 -8.45 -17.76
N TRP A 174 -2.53 -7.44 -16.91
CA TRP A 174 -1.85 -6.20 -17.27
C TRP A 174 -0.38 -6.46 -17.65
N ARG A 175 0.35 -7.25 -16.88
CA ARG A 175 1.76 -7.59 -17.14
C ARG A 175 1.95 -8.31 -18.48
N GLU A 176 1.03 -9.17 -18.87
CA GLU A 176 1.06 -9.89 -20.16
C GLU A 176 0.72 -8.98 -21.36
N THR A 177 -0.12 -7.98 -21.16
CA THR A 177 -0.71 -7.16 -22.23
C THR A 177 -0.04 -5.79 -22.40
N THR A 178 0.67 -5.30 -21.38
CA THR A 178 1.30 -3.98 -21.42
C THR A 178 2.41 -3.91 -22.48
N ARG A 179 2.30 -2.94 -23.39
CA ARG A 179 3.31 -2.70 -24.44
C ARG A 179 4.57 -2.05 -23.90
N ARG A 180 4.51 -1.43 -22.72
CA ARG A 180 5.62 -0.66 -22.14
C ARG A 180 6.68 -1.51 -21.47
N ARG A 181 6.37 -2.77 -21.14
CA ARG A 181 7.28 -3.74 -20.50
C ARG A 181 8.11 -3.11 -19.35
N PRO A 182 7.45 -2.68 -18.27
CA PRO A 182 8.14 -2.03 -17.16
C PRO A 182 9.16 -2.96 -16.52
N ASP A 183 10.24 -2.37 -16.00
CA ASP A 183 11.13 -3.09 -15.10
C ASP A 183 10.41 -3.37 -13.77
N LEU A 184 10.30 -4.66 -13.45
CA LEU A 184 9.63 -5.21 -12.27
C LEU A 184 10.59 -6.13 -11.48
N GLN A 185 11.89 -6.08 -11.75
CA GLN A 185 12.88 -6.97 -11.10
C GLN A 185 12.77 -6.95 -9.58
N ILE A 186 12.58 -5.77 -8.97
CA ILE A 186 12.40 -5.61 -7.52
C ILE A 186 11.24 -6.45 -6.97
N LEU A 187 10.14 -6.61 -7.74
CA LEU A 187 8.97 -7.38 -7.33
C LEU A 187 9.12 -8.88 -7.62
N ASP A 188 9.94 -9.24 -8.61
CA ASP A 188 10.20 -10.62 -9.02
C ASP A 188 11.24 -11.35 -8.16
N LEU A 189 12.02 -10.60 -7.36
CA LEU A 189 12.93 -11.15 -6.36
C LEU A 189 12.20 -12.01 -5.32
N ASP A 190 12.97 -12.86 -4.62
CA ASP A 190 12.48 -13.79 -3.60
C ASP A 190 11.33 -14.69 -4.12
N SER A 191 11.46 -15.21 -5.34
CA SER A 191 10.44 -16.02 -6.02
C SER A 191 9.12 -15.27 -6.28
N GLY A 192 9.21 -13.99 -6.65
CA GLY A 192 8.04 -13.18 -7.02
C GLY A 192 7.13 -12.79 -5.86
N ARG A 193 7.59 -12.88 -4.61
CA ARG A 193 6.76 -12.53 -3.43
C ARG A 193 6.30 -11.08 -3.43
N GLY A 194 7.08 -10.17 -3.98
CA GLY A 194 6.72 -8.76 -4.12
C GLY A 194 5.59 -8.57 -5.13
N TRP A 195 5.69 -9.25 -6.26
CA TRP A 195 4.66 -9.28 -7.29
C TRP A 195 3.36 -9.87 -6.76
N ASP A 196 3.45 -11.01 -6.07
CA ASP A 196 2.32 -11.69 -5.45
C ASP A 196 1.63 -10.85 -4.36
N LEU A 197 2.38 -10.03 -3.61
CA LEU A 197 1.76 -9.05 -2.71
C LEU A 197 1.02 -7.96 -3.50
N ALA A 198 1.63 -7.44 -4.57
CA ALA A 198 1.03 -6.39 -5.39
C ALA A 198 -0.30 -6.84 -6.02
N THR A 199 -0.38 -8.06 -6.58
CA THR A 199 -1.62 -8.63 -7.15
C THR A 199 -2.72 -8.77 -6.09
N LYS A 200 -2.35 -9.14 -4.86
CA LYS A 200 -3.28 -9.25 -3.73
C LYS A 200 -3.71 -7.90 -3.14
N LEU A 201 -2.97 -6.81 -3.37
CA LEU A 201 -3.34 -5.45 -2.97
C LEU A 201 -4.12 -4.73 -4.07
N ILE A 202 -3.75 -4.93 -5.33
CA ILE A 202 -4.40 -4.34 -6.52
C ILE A 202 -5.30 -5.41 -7.13
N SER A 203 -6.37 -5.72 -6.41
CA SER A 203 -7.47 -6.58 -6.87
C SER A 203 -8.81 -5.92 -6.57
N GLN A 204 -9.84 -6.24 -7.34
CA GLN A 204 -11.19 -5.79 -7.03
C GLN A 204 -11.68 -6.41 -5.72
N ARG A 205 -12.63 -5.75 -5.04
CA ARG A 205 -13.39 -6.40 -3.96
C ARG A 205 -14.26 -7.49 -4.60
N GLY A 206 -13.80 -8.74 -4.58
CA GLY A 206 -14.51 -9.85 -5.19
C GLY A 206 -15.76 -10.26 -4.39
N ALA A 207 -16.83 -10.64 -5.10
CA ALA A 207 -18.05 -11.20 -4.51
C ALA A 207 -17.80 -12.47 -3.67
N ASP A 208 -16.71 -13.20 -3.93
CA ASP A 208 -16.39 -14.50 -3.32
C ASP A 208 -15.25 -14.47 -2.29
N LYS A 209 -14.92 -13.31 -1.70
CA LYS A 209 -13.95 -13.18 -0.58
C LYS A 209 -12.51 -13.69 -0.85
N ARG A 210 -12.13 -14.11 -2.06
CA ARG A 210 -10.72 -14.21 -2.51
C ARG A 210 -10.18 -12.83 -2.90
N GLY A 211 -10.45 -11.85 -2.03
CA GLY A 211 -10.34 -10.43 -2.31
C GLY A 211 -9.05 -9.80 -1.80
N ARG A 212 -8.98 -8.48 -2.02
CA ARG A 212 -7.91 -7.60 -1.57
C ARG A 212 -7.54 -7.83 -0.11
N LEU A 213 -6.24 -7.87 0.20
CA LEU A 213 -5.78 -8.11 1.57
C LEU A 213 -6.05 -6.91 2.48
N THR A 214 -6.54 -7.18 3.69
CA THR A 214 -6.51 -6.21 4.79
C THR A 214 -5.08 -5.94 5.22
N ALA A 215 -4.83 -4.83 5.93
CA ALA A 215 -3.50 -4.52 6.45
C ALA A 215 -2.95 -5.63 7.37
N ALA A 216 -3.82 -6.27 8.16
CA ALA A 216 -3.44 -7.38 9.03
C ALA A 216 -3.05 -8.64 8.24
N ALA A 217 -3.78 -8.97 7.17
CA ALA A 217 -3.45 -10.11 6.30
C ALA A 217 -2.19 -9.83 5.46
N ALA A 218 -2.04 -8.60 4.95
CA ALA A 218 -0.85 -8.18 4.22
C ALA A 218 0.42 -8.30 5.06
N LEU A 219 0.42 -7.92 6.34
CA LEU A 219 1.60 -8.07 7.21
C LEU A 219 2.00 -9.52 7.48
N ARG A 220 1.09 -10.48 7.30
CA ARG A 220 1.37 -11.92 7.40
C ARG A 220 1.87 -12.51 6.07
N HIS A 221 1.90 -11.71 5.00
CA HIS A 221 2.32 -12.16 3.68
C HIS A 221 3.81 -12.55 3.66
N PRO A 222 4.20 -13.62 2.93
CA PRO A 222 5.60 -14.05 2.83
C PRO A 222 6.58 -12.99 2.33
N TYR A 223 6.10 -11.93 1.67
CA TYR A 223 6.92 -10.79 1.25
C TYR A 223 7.61 -10.07 2.42
N PHE A 224 6.94 -9.95 3.57
CA PHE A 224 7.50 -9.28 4.75
C PHE A 224 8.36 -10.20 5.62
N LEU A 225 8.38 -11.50 5.32
CA LEU A 225 9.31 -12.43 5.93
C LEU A 225 10.69 -12.25 5.28
N LEU A 226 11.72 -12.09 6.09
CA LEU A 226 13.10 -12.06 5.59
C LEU A 226 13.47 -13.47 5.11
N GLY A 227 13.92 -13.60 3.86
CA GLY A 227 14.55 -14.84 3.38
C GLY A 227 15.85 -15.12 4.12
N GLY A 228 16.37 -16.36 4.10
CA GLY A 228 17.55 -16.76 4.88
C GLY A 228 18.75 -15.81 4.74
N ASP A 229 19.08 -15.43 3.51
CA ASP A 229 20.23 -14.54 3.22
C ASP A 229 19.97 -13.09 3.63
N GLN A 230 18.74 -12.60 3.44
CA GLN A 230 18.32 -11.26 3.89
C GLN A 230 18.23 -11.19 5.41
N ALA A 231 17.75 -12.25 6.05
CA ALA A 231 17.70 -12.41 7.49
C ALA A 231 19.11 -12.43 8.05
N ALA A 232 20.05 -13.20 7.47
CA ALA A 232 21.46 -13.18 7.87
C ALA A 232 22.09 -11.79 7.70
N ALA A 233 21.83 -11.10 6.58
CA ALA A 233 22.33 -9.75 6.35
C ALA A 233 21.76 -8.69 7.31
N VAL A 234 20.55 -8.89 7.82
CA VAL A 234 19.89 -8.02 8.81
C VAL A 234 20.23 -8.41 10.26
N LEU A 235 20.29 -9.70 10.57
CA LEU A 235 20.51 -10.28 11.90
C LEU A 235 21.99 -10.27 12.32
N SER A 236 22.93 -10.54 11.41
CA SER A 236 24.37 -10.37 11.67
C SER A 236 24.68 -8.96 12.19
N LYS A 237 23.82 -7.99 11.85
CA LYS A 237 23.95 -6.57 12.19
C LYS A 237 23.20 -6.15 13.45
N LEU A 238 22.28 -6.96 13.99
CA LEU A 238 21.72 -6.79 15.34
C LEU A 238 22.66 -7.35 16.41
N SER A 239 23.48 -8.36 16.07
CA SER A 239 24.45 -8.97 17.00
C SER A 239 25.67 -8.09 17.32
N LEU A 240 26.01 -7.14 16.43
CA LEU A 240 27.15 -6.22 16.57
C LEU A 240 26.78 -4.88 17.24
N SER A 241 25.65 -4.83 17.95
CA SER A 241 25.12 -3.64 18.62
C SER A 241 25.11 -3.76 20.16
N LYS A 242 25.92 -4.65 20.73
CA LYS A 242 26.22 -4.64 22.18
C LYS A 242 27.52 -3.92 22.43
#